data_AF-A0A963SKX6-F1
#
_entry.id   AF-A0A963SKX6-F1
#
_cell.length_a   1.000
_cell.length_b   1.000
_cell.length_c   1.000
_cell.angle_alpha   90.00
_cell.angle_beta   90.00
_cell.angle_gamma   90.00
#
_symmetry.space_group_name_H-M   'P 1'
#
loop_
_entity.id
_entity.type
_entity.pdbx_description
1 polymer ?
#
loop_
_entity_poly.entity_id
_entity_poly.type
_entity_poly.pdbx_seq_one_letter_code
_entity_poly.pdbx_strand_id
1 'polypeptide(L)'
;MTTLPPIVRRLPTIFYALGALFFLWSIGNSWVELAMLANPYGDIGMQGIENLAKSKSLYQASVEAAYMVANGAVIHVLIAIFDRLRGAAE
;
A
#
# COMPACT_ATOMS: atom_id res chain seq x y z
N MET A 1 -20.14 -29.75 -1.13
CA MET A 1 -18.91 -29.03 -1.55
C MET A 1 -19.07 -27.52 -1.31
N THR A 2 -18.62 -27.00 -0.17
CA THR A 2 -18.60 -25.54 0.14
C THR A 2 -17.42 -24.82 -0.55
N THR A 3 -17.56 -24.43 -1.81
CA THR A 3 -16.54 -23.62 -2.50
C THR A 3 -16.42 -22.23 -1.87
N LEU A 4 -15.21 -21.66 -1.83
CA LEU A 4 -15.03 -20.27 -1.39
C LEU A 4 -15.79 -19.32 -2.32
N PRO A 5 -16.49 -18.30 -1.77
CA PRO A 5 -17.16 -17.29 -2.57
C PRO A 5 -16.19 -16.58 -3.54
N PRO A 6 -16.63 -16.22 -4.75
CA PRO A 6 -15.76 -15.59 -5.75
C PRO A 6 -15.18 -14.25 -5.29
N ILE A 7 -15.84 -13.55 -4.37
CA ILE A 7 -15.33 -12.32 -3.77
C ILE A 7 -14.04 -12.56 -2.96
N VAL A 8 -13.99 -13.65 -2.20
CA VAL A 8 -12.84 -14.00 -1.36
C VAL A 8 -11.62 -14.33 -2.22
N ARG A 9 -11.84 -15.02 -3.36
CA ARG A 9 -10.77 -15.33 -4.32
C ARG A 9 -10.14 -14.10 -4.97
N ARG A 10 -10.87 -12.98 -5.03
CA ARG A 10 -10.40 -11.71 -5.61
C ARG A 10 -9.73 -10.78 -4.59
N LEU A 11 -9.89 -11.05 -3.28
CA LEU A 11 -9.33 -10.20 -2.23
C LEU A 11 -7.82 -9.94 -2.37
N PRO A 12 -6.94 -10.92 -2.68
CA PRO A 12 -5.51 -10.65 -2.86
C PRO A 12 -5.25 -9.54 -3.89
N THR A 13 -5.92 -9.62 -5.04
CA THR A 13 -5.80 -8.62 -6.11
C THR A 13 -6.31 -7.25 -5.68
N ILE A 14 -7.41 -7.21 -4.91
CA ILE A 14 -7.94 -5.96 -4.36
C ILE A 14 -6.93 -5.32 -3.42
N PHE A 15 -6.30 -6.08 -2.52
CA PHE A 15 -5.26 -5.57 -1.62
C PHE A 15 -4.03 -5.05 -2.37
N TYR A 16 -3.60 -5.73 -3.44
CA TYR A 16 -2.51 -5.24 -4.27
C TYR A 16 -2.86 -3.94 -5.00
N ALA A 17 -4.07 -3.85 -5.56
CA ALA A 17 -4.55 -2.65 -6.24
C ALA A 17 -4.69 -1.48 -5.27
N LEU A 18 -5.24 -1.70 -4.08
CA LEU A 18 -5.35 -0.69 -3.02
C LEU A 18 -3.97 -0.25 -2.52
N GLY A 19 -3.01 -1.17 -2.37
CA GLY A 19 -1.65 -0.84 -1.99
C GLY A 19 -0.99 0.13 -2.98
N ALA A 20 -1.10 -0.15 -4.27
CA ALA A 20 -0.59 0.74 -5.32
C ALA A 20 -1.32 2.09 -5.36
N LEU A 21 -2.65 2.07 -5.23
CA LEU A 21 -3.48 3.28 -5.23
C LEU A 21 -3.12 4.21 -4.06
N PHE A 22 -3.08 3.66 -2.84
CA PHE A 22 -2.79 4.45 -1.64
C PHE A 22 -1.35 4.91 -1.58
N PHE A 23 -0.40 4.14 -2.13
CA PHE A 23 0.99 4.58 -2.29
C PHE A 23 1.08 5.86 -3.12
N LEU A 24 0.49 5.85 -4.33
CA LEU A 24 0.50 7.02 -5.23
C LEU A 24 -0.26 8.20 -4.62
N TRP A 25 -1.39 7.93 -3.97
CA TRP A 25 -2.19 8.94 -3.30
C TRP A 25 -1.46 9.59 -2.12
N SER A 26 -0.76 8.79 -1.31
CA SER A 26 0.00 9.27 -0.15
C SER A 26 1.15 10.19 -0.58
N ILE A 27 1.94 9.76 -1.57
CA ILE A 27 3.01 10.57 -2.15
C ILE A 27 2.45 11.87 -2.75
N GLY A 28 1.40 11.78 -3.56
CA GLY A 28 0.77 12.94 -4.18
C GLY A 28 0.34 13.99 -3.15
N ASN A 29 -0.36 13.56 -2.09
CA ASN A 29 -0.81 14.47 -1.04
C ASN A 29 0.35 15.03 -0.22
N SER A 30 1.35 14.23 0.14
CA SER A 30 2.53 14.74 0.87
C SER A 30 3.29 15.80 0.05
N TRP A 31 3.36 15.66 -1.27
CA TRP A 31 3.98 16.68 -2.13
C TRP A 31 3.14 17.96 -2.21
N VAL A 32 1.82 17.84 -2.30
CA VAL A 32 0.91 19.01 -2.27
C VAL A 32 0.98 19.73 -0.92
N GLU A 33 0.97 18.99 0.18
CA GLU A 33 1.09 19.51 1.53
C GLU A 33 2.40 20.29 1.72
N LEU A 34 3.53 19.71 1.27
CA LEU A 34 4.82 20.39 1.32
C LEU A 34 4.86 21.63 0.42
N ALA A 35 4.26 21.58 -0.78
CA ALA A 35 4.18 22.74 -1.67
C ALA A 35 3.34 23.88 -1.07
N MET A 36 2.24 23.55 -0.38
CA MET A 36 1.41 24.54 0.31
C MET A 36 2.14 25.17 1.51
N LEU A 37 2.93 24.37 2.25
CA LEU A 37 3.72 24.85 3.38
C LEU A 37 4.96 25.68 2.97
N ALA A 38 5.55 25.40 1.81
CA ALA A 38 6.72 26.13 1.31
C ALA A 38 6.38 27.52 0.70
N ASN A 39 5.11 27.76 0.37
CA ASN A 39 4.68 28.94 -0.40
C ASN A 39 4.67 30.31 0.35
N PRO A 40 4.59 30.42 1.70
CA PRO A 40 4.58 31.74 2.35
C PRO A 40 5.98 32.34 2.58
N TYR A 41 7.05 31.53 2.60
CA TYR A 41 8.40 31.97 2.97
C TYR A 41 9.43 31.27 2.08
N GLY A 42 9.69 31.81 0.89
CA GLY A 42 10.70 31.34 -0.07
C GLY A 42 12.14 31.47 0.47
N ASP A 43 12.40 30.81 1.59
CA ASP A 43 13.61 30.92 2.37
C ASP A 43 14.58 29.83 1.91
N ILE A 44 15.72 30.26 1.38
CA ILE A 44 16.73 29.42 0.72
C ILE A 44 17.29 28.35 1.70
N GLY A 45 17.10 28.54 3.01
CA GLY A 45 17.46 27.58 4.07
C GLY A 45 16.51 26.38 4.25
N MET A 46 15.31 26.38 3.66
CA MET A 46 14.31 25.32 3.88
C MET A 46 14.46 24.10 2.95
N GLN A 47 15.30 24.17 1.90
CA GLN A 47 15.46 23.07 0.95
C GLN A 47 15.92 21.75 1.59
N GLY A 48 16.80 21.81 2.59
CA GLY A 48 17.25 20.61 3.31
C GLY A 48 16.12 19.93 4.08
N ILE A 49 15.23 20.73 4.69
CA ILE A 49 14.07 20.25 5.44
C ILE A 49 13.01 19.68 4.48
N GLU A 50 12.78 20.34 3.35
CA GLU A 50 11.86 19.87 2.31
C GLU A 50 12.29 18.51 1.74
N ASN A 51 13.58 18.35 1.43
CA ASN A 51 14.11 17.08 0.92
C ASN A 51 14.01 15.95 1.96
N LEU A 52 14.27 16.25 3.23
CA LEU A 52 14.10 15.29 4.32
C LEU A 52 12.62 14.88 4.47
N ALA A 53 11.69 15.83 4.37
CA ALA A 53 10.25 15.55 4.46
C ALA A 53 9.74 14.71 3.28
N LYS A 54 10.21 14.99 2.06
CA LYS A 54 9.94 14.15 0.87
C LYS A 54 10.47 12.73 1.03
N SER A 55 11.69 12.57 1.55
CA SER A 55 12.29 11.26 1.81
C SER A 55 11.49 10.48 2.87
N LYS A 56 11.10 11.14 3.97
CA LYS A 56 10.30 10.54 5.04
C LYS A 56 8.91 10.12 4.55
N SER A 57 8.23 10.95 3.77
CA SER A 57 6.91 10.62 3.21
C SER A 57 6.99 9.45 2.22
N LEU A 58 8.02 9.39 1.36
CA LEU A 58 8.28 8.23 0.51
C LEU A 58 8.47 6.95 1.32
N TYR A 59 9.29 7.01 2.37
CA TYR A 59 9.51 5.87 3.26
C TYR A 59 8.20 5.41 3.90
N GLN A 60 7.42 6.34 4.46
CA GLN A 60 6.15 6.02 5.11
C GLN A 60 5.13 5.43 4.13
N ALA A 61 4.95 6.04 2.97
CA ALA A 61 4.08 5.51 1.92
C ALA A 61 4.51 4.11 1.48
N SER A 62 5.82 3.85 1.37
CA SER A 62 6.36 2.54 1.02
C SER A 62 6.06 1.49 2.09
N VAL A 63 6.19 1.85 3.37
CA VAL A 63 5.88 0.95 4.49
C VAL A 63 4.39 0.61 4.52
N GLU A 64 3.51 1.60 4.37
CA GLU A 64 2.06 1.39 4.32
C GLU A 64 1.65 0.51 3.13
N ALA A 65 2.23 0.75 1.95
CA ALA A 65 2.02 -0.07 0.77
C ALA A 65 2.51 -1.52 0.97
N ALA A 66 3.70 -1.68 1.58
CA ALA A 66 4.25 -3.00 1.89
C ALA A 66 3.36 -3.79 2.85
N TYR A 67 2.78 -3.15 3.87
CA TYR A 67 1.80 -3.80 4.76
C TYR A 67 0.55 -4.25 3.99
N MET A 68 0.03 -3.41 3.09
CA MET A 68 -1.14 -3.78 2.27
C MET A 68 -0.86 -4.98 1.37
N VAL A 69 0.30 -4.99 0.72
CA VAL A 69 0.76 -6.10 -0.14
C VAL A 69 1.01 -7.37 0.67
N ALA A 70 1.62 -7.26 1.85
CA ALA A 70 1.84 -8.39 2.74
C ALA A 70 0.50 -9.03 3.16
N ASN A 71 -0.50 -8.23 3.51
CA ASN A 71 -1.85 -8.73 3.80
C ASN A 71 -2.48 -9.45 2.60
N GLY A 72 -2.35 -8.89 1.39
CA GLY A 72 -2.79 -9.56 0.16
C GLY A 72 -2.10 -10.90 -0.08
N ALA A 73 -0.79 -10.97 0.16
CA ALA A 73 0.00 -12.19 0.04
C ALA A 73 -0.42 -13.27 1.06
N VAL A 74 -0.68 -12.88 2.31
CA VAL A 74 -1.19 -13.80 3.35
C VAL A 74 -2.53 -14.40 2.91
N ILE A 75 -3.47 -13.58 2.41
CA ILE A 75 -4.76 -14.08 1.91
C ILE A 75 -4.55 -15.06 0.75
N HIS A 76 -3.62 -14.75 -0.16
CA HIS A 76 -3.28 -15.63 -1.28
C HIS A 76 -2.79 -17.00 -0.80
N VAL A 77 -1.91 -17.02 0.21
CA VAL A 77 -1.40 -18.26 0.81
C VAL A 77 -2.51 -19.04 1.51
N LEU A 78 -3.39 -18.37 2.26
CA LEU A 78 -4.52 -19.02 2.94
C LEU A 78 -5.49 -19.68 1.95
N ILE A 79 -5.77 -19.04 0.82
CA ILE A 79 -6.60 -19.63 -0.25
C ILE A 79 -5.92 -20.87 -0.82
N ALA A 80 -4.61 -20.81 -1.08
CA ALA A 80 -3.85 -21.95 -1.59
C ALA A 80 -3.83 -23.13 -0.59
N ILE A 81 -3.72 -22.86 0.70
CA ILE A 81 -3.82 -23.89 1.76
C ILE A 81 -5.23 -24.51 1.75
N PHE A 82 -6.29 -23.69 1.70
CA PHE A 82 -7.66 -24.18 1.63
C PHE A 82 -7.90 -25.07 0.41
N ASP A 83 -7.45 -24.63 -0.77
CA ASP A 83 -7.60 -25.38 -2.02
C ASP A 83 -6.81 -26.71 -1.95
N ARG A 84 -5.62 -26.72 -1.33
CA ARG A 84 -4.82 -27.95 -1.12
C ARG A 84 -5.46 -28.91 -0.13
N LEU A 85 -6.03 -28.42 0.97
CA LEU A 85 -6.73 -29.26 1.96
C LEU A 85 -7.99 -29.91 1.38
N ARG A 86 -8.64 -29.25 0.43
CA ARG A 86 -9.74 -29.87 -0.33
C ARG A 86 -9.29 -30.94 -1.30
N GLY A 87 -8.18 -30.73 -2.00
CA GLY A 87 -7.61 -31.72 -2.90
C GLY A 87 -6.92 -32.90 -2.20
N ALA A 88 -6.65 -32.81 -0.90
CA ALA A 88 -6.14 -33.91 -0.07
C ALA A 88 -7.26 -34.70 0.66
N ALA A 89 -8.51 -34.22 0.57
CA ALA A 89 -9.69 -34.86 1.16
C ALA A 89 -10.50 -35.67 0.13
N GLU A 90 -10.01 -35.76 -1.11
CA GLU A 90 -10.37 -36.74 -2.14
C GLU A 90 -9.22 -37.75 -2.28
#